data_AF-A0A966P950-F1
#
_entry.id   AF-A0A966P950-F1
#
_cell.length_a   1.000
_cell.length_b   1.000
_cell.length_c   1.000
_cell.angle_alpha   90.00
_cell.angle_beta   90.00
_cell.angle_gamma   90.00
#
_symmetry.space_group_name_H-M   'P 1'
#
loop_
_entity.id
_entity.type
_entity.pdbx_description
1 polymer ?
#
loop_
_entity_poly.entity_id
_entity_poly.type
_entity_poly.pdbx_seq_one_letter_code
_entity_poly.pdbx_strand_id
1 'polypeptide(L)'
;MLDGAARIDQLAEEVARQGSPAIAITDHGHVFGAFDFYKTMKSVGVKPIIGIEAYVAPESRLDKRRVKWAEGGEDDVSAGGAYTHMTILAENNEGLSNLFKLASLASLEGFYYKPRMDRELLTKYSAGLIATSGCVAGEIQTRLRMGAYEEARSAAATYREIFGPDNFYIELMDHG
;
A
#
# COMPACT_ATOMS: atom_id res chain seq x y z
N MET A 1 15.18 3.85 -0.86
CA MET A 1 14.98 3.00 0.33
C MET A 1 15.78 3.65 1.46
N LEU A 2 15.11 4.39 2.34
CA LEU A 2 15.76 5.28 3.33
C LEU A 2 15.10 5.19 4.73
N ASP A 3 14.07 4.36 4.89
CA ASP A 3 13.16 4.27 6.04
C ASP A 3 13.10 2.87 6.64
N GLY A 4 13.06 1.82 5.82
CA GLY A 4 13.08 0.42 6.28
C GLY A 4 14.40 0.04 6.95
N ALA A 5 14.35 -0.37 8.23
CA ALA A 5 15.51 -0.81 9.01
C ALA A 5 15.49 -2.30 9.38
N ALA A 6 14.35 -2.98 9.19
CA ALA A 6 14.21 -4.41 9.47
C ALA A 6 14.97 -5.24 8.42
N ARG A 7 16.08 -5.87 8.80
CA ARG A 7 16.80 -6.78 7.93
C ARG A 7 16.06 -8.12 7.82
N ILE A 8 15.94 -8.64 6.60
CA ILE A 8 15.11 -9.82 6.28
C ILE A 8 15.55 -11.07 7.06
N ASP A 9 16.85 -11.27 7.25
CA ASP A 9 17.43 -12.37 8.02
C ASP A 9 17.03 -12.31 9.50
N GLN A 10 17.23 -11.16 10.14
CA GLN A 10 16.87 -10.95 11.54
C GLN A 10 15.36 -10.98 11.76
N LEU A 11 14.59 -10.47 10.81
CA LEU A 11 13.13 -10.54 10.83
C LEU A 11 12.66 -12.00 10.78
N ALA A 12 13.27 -12.83 9.94
CA ALA A 12 12.91 -14.24 9.83
C ALA A 12 13.18 -15.01 11.13
N GLU A 13 14.33 -14.76 11.77
CA GLU A 13 14.66 -15.33 13.08
C GLU A 13 13.62 -14.93 14.14
N GLU A 14 13.24 -13.65 14.18
CA GLU A 14 12.30 -13.14 15.18
C GLU A 14 10.87 -13.68 14.96
N VAL A 15 10.39 -13.72 13.72
CA VAL A 15 9.06 -14.26 13.38
C VAL A 15 8.98 -15.75 13.72
N ALA A 16 10.03 -16.51 13.42
CA ALA A 16 10.12 -17.92 13.79
C ALA A 16 10.15 -18.10 15.31
N ARG A 17 10.92 -17.27 16.04
CA ARG A 17 11.00 -17.29 17.51
C ARG A 17 9.64 -17.04 18.16
N GLN A 18 8.83 -16.15 17.60
CA GLN A 18 7.48 -15.86 18.07
C GLN A 18 6.46 -16.97 17.75
N GLY A 19 6.80 -17.92 16.88
CA GLY A 19 5.87 -18.95 16.42
C GLY A 19 4.80 -18.42 15.45
N SER A 20 5.05 -17.27 14.82
CA SER A 20 4.12 -16.66 13.87
C SER A 20 4.09 -17.46 12.57
N PRO A 21 2.91 -17.91 12.09
CA PRO A 21 2.84 -18.80 10.94
C PRO A 21 3.06 -18.09 9.59
N ALA A 22 2.92 -16.76 9.56
CA ALA A 22 3.02 -15.95 8.35
C ALA A 22 3.48 -14.52 8.66
N ILE A 23 4.05 -13.84 7.67
CA ILE A 23 4.35 -12.40 7.71
C ILE A 23 4.27 -11.81 6.30
N ALA A 24 3.83 -10.55 6.20
CA ALA A 24 3.79 -9.79 4.96
C ALA A 24 4.98 -8.84 4.82
N ILE A 25 5.48 -8.67 3.60
CA ILE A 25 6.37 -7.55 3.22
C ILE A 25 5.54 -6.49 2.48
N THR A 26 5.62 -5.25 2.92
CA THR A 26 4.86 -4.12 2.38
C THR A 26 5.75 -2.89 2.24
N ASP A 27 6.84 -3.02 1.48
CA ASP A 27 7.79 -1.93 1.25
C ASP A 27 7.13 -0.72 0.54
N HIS A 28 7.64 0.48 0.81
CA HIS A 28 7.16 1.70 0.17
C HIS A 28 7.41 1.75 -1.34
N GLY A 29 6.34 1.65 -2.12
CA GLY A 29 6.30 1.93 -3.55
C GLY A 29 7.07 0.94 -4.43
N HIS A 30 7.64 -0.13 -3.87
CA HIS A 30 8.46 -1.09 -4.60
C HIS A 30 8.26 -2.51 -4.08
N VAL A 31 8.64 -3.48 -4.91
CA VAL A 31 8.62 -4.92 -4.60
C VAL A 31 10.03 -5.53 -4.70
N PHE A 32 11.07 -4.72 -4.49
CA PHE A 32 12.47 -5.14 -4.70
C PHE A 32 12.88 -6.30 -3.78
N GLY A 33 12.43 -6.29 -2.52
CA GLY A 33 12.73 -7.34 -1.55
C GLY A 33 11.90 -8.62 -1.71
N ALA A 34 10.93 -8.67 -2.64
CA ALA A 34 9.93 -9.73 -2.68
C ALA A 34 10.54 -11.15 -2.80
N PHE A 35 11.54 -11.32 -3.67
CA PHE A 35 12.17 -12.63 -3.88
C PHE A 35 13.01 -13.08 -2.69
N ASP A 36 13.87 -12.19 -2.17
CA ASP A 36 14.73 -12.50 -1.03
C ASP A 36 13.91 -12.76 0.24
N PHE A 37 12.85 -11.97 0.45
CA PHE A 37 11.89 -12.19 1.54
C PHE A 37 11.18 -13.53 1.41
N TYR A 38 10.64 -13.85 0.23
CA TYR A 38 9.99 -15.13 -0.04
C TYR A 38 10.92 -16.30 0.30
N LYS A 39 12.14 -16.29 -0.23
CA LYS A 39 13.12 -17.36 -0.03
C LYS A 39 13.49 -17.51 1.45
N THR A 40 13.74 -16.40 2.13
CA THR A 40 14.21 -16.41 3.53
C THR A 40 13.12 -16.89 4.48
N MET A 41 11.90 -16.36 4.36
CA MET A 41 10.77 -16.80 5.21
C MET A 41 10.47 -18.29 5.01
N LYS A 42 10.51 -18.78 3.77
CA LYS A 42 10.34 -20.21 3.46
C LYS A 42 11.40 -21.09 4.12
N SER A 43 12.66 -20.63 4.22
CA SER A 43 13.72 -21.42 4.86
C SER A 43 13.53 -21.63 6.36
N VAL A 44 12.75 -20.77 7.03
CA VAL A 44 12.42 -20.89 8.46
C VAL A 44 11.00 -21.41 8.69
N GLY A 45 10.33 -21.92 7.65
CA GLY A 45 8.98 -22.52 7.77
C GLY A 45 7.84 -21.51 7.91
N VAL A 46 8.10 -20.20 7.72
CA VAL A 46 7.10 -19.13 7.79
C VAL A 46 6.48 -18.91 6.41
N LYS A 47 5.17 -18.70 6.33
CA LYS A 47 4.47 -18.36 5.08
C LYS A 47 4.73 -16.88 4.71
N PRO A 48 5.47 -16.58 3.63
CA PRO A 48 5.59 -15.21 3.15
C PRO A 48 4.29 -14.76 2.48
N ILE A 49 3.91 -13.51 2.73
CA ILE A 49 2.87 -12.79 1.99
C ILE A 49 3.56 -11.62 1.29
N ILE A 50 3.41 -11.52 -0.02
CA ILE A 50 4.05 -10.45 -0.80
C ILE A 50 3.04 -9.33 -0.99
N GLY A 51 3.44 -8.12 -0.63
CA GLY A 51 2.63 -6.92 -0.77
C GLY A 51 3.48 -5.70 -1.10
N ILE A 52 2.85 -4.53 -0.97
CA ILE A 52 3.44 -3.21 -1.19
C ILE A 52 2.65 -2.20 -0.36
N GLU A 53 3.33 -1.20 0.19
CA GLU A 53 2.68 0.04 0.58
C GLU A 53 2.76 1.00 -0.60
N ALA A 54 1.70 1.00 -1.42
CA ALA A 54 1.62 1.78 -2.64
C ALA A 54 1.50 3.28 -2.32
N TYR A 55 2.18 4.10 -3.13
CA TYR A 55 1.84 5.51 -3.23
C TYR A 55 0.68 5.66 -4.22
N VAL A 56 -0.41 6.30 -3.81
CA VAL A 56 -1.59 6.53 -4.65
C VAL A 56 -1.71 8.03 -4.92
N ALA A 57 -1.76 8.40 -6.20
CA ALA A 57 -1.96 9.79 -6.60
C ALA A 57 -3.37 10.27 -6.16
N PRO A 58 -3.51 11.53 -5.71
CA PRO A 58 -4.81 12.06 -5.26
C PRO A 58 -5.86 12.14 -6.37
N GLU A 59 -5.39 12.28 -7.61
CA GLU A 59 -6.19 12.31 -8.83
C GLU A 59 -5.60 11.29 -9.83
N SER A 60 -4.90 11.74 -10.87
CA SER A 60 -4.22 10.87 -11.84
C SER A 60 -2.74 10.70 -11.51
N ARG A 61 -2.20 9.49 -11.77
CA ARG A 61 -0.77 9.21 -11.69
C ARG A 61 0.05 10.05 -12.69
N LEU A 62 -0.58 10.48 -13.78
CA LEU A 62 0.03 11.27 -14.85
C LEU A 62 0.15 12.76 -14.49
N ASP A 63 -0.59 13.23 -13.48
CA ASP A 63 -0.56 14.62 -13.07
C ASP A 63 0.59 14.88 -12.09
N LYS A 64 1.32 15.98 -12.31
CA LYS A 64 2.43 16.45 -11.47
C LYS A 64 2.08 17.71 -10.66
N ARG A 65 0.83 18.17 -10.71
CA ARG A 65 0.33 19.26 -9.86
C ARG A 65 0.21 18.77 -8.42
N ARG A 66 0.38 19.69 -7.48
CA ARG A 66 0.08 19.45 -6.07
C ARG A 66 -1.43 19.53 -5.87
N VAL A 67 -2.00 18.49 -5.27
CA VAL A 67 -3.43 18.44 -4.92
C VAL A 67 -3.53 18.58 -3.41
N LYS A 68 -4.33 19.54 -2.95
CA LYS A 68 -4.67 19.72 -1.55
C LYS A 68 -6.14 19.40 -1.35
N TRP A 69 -6.46 18.75 -0.24
CA TRP A 69 -7.85 18.49 0.15
C TRP A 69 -8.33 19.42 1.26
N ALA A 70 -7.41 20.15 1.89
CA ALA A 70 -7.68 21.25 2.83
C ALA A 70 -6.77 22.45 2.53
N GLU A 71 -6.50 23.30 3.53
CA GLU A 71 -5.61 24.46 3.39
C GLU A 71 -4.12 24.07 3.25
N GLY A 72 -3.80 22.78 3.42
CA GLY A 72 -2.45 22.22 3.52
C GLY A 72 -2.05 21.94 4.97
N GLY A 73 -0.81 21.51 5.18
CA GLY A 73 -0.28 21.15 6.51
C GLY A 73 0.04 19.66 6.61
N GLU A 74 0.38 19.21 7.82
CA GLU A 74 0.76 17.82 8.10
C GLU A 74 -0.42 16.84 7.98
N ASP A 75 -1.65 17.34 8.15
CA ASP A 75 -2.87 16.54 8.08
C ASP A 75 -3.46 16.38 6.67
N ASP A 76 -2.95 17.11 5.68
CA ASP A 76 -3.40 17.03 4.29
C ASP A 76 -2.65 15.92 3.52
N VAL A 77 -2.87 15.84 2.21
CA VAL A 77 -2.20 14.90 1.31
C VAL A 77 -0.68 14.97 1.46
N SER A 78 -0.08 13.79 1.67
CA SER A 78 1.34 13.62 1.99
C SER A 78 2.29 14.27 0.97
N ALA A 79 3.47 14.61 1.49
CA ALA A 79 4.55 15.25 0.77
C ALA A 79 4.14 16.58 0.10
N GLY A 80 3.13 17.28 0.60
CA GLY A 80 2.63 18.53 0.03
C GLY A 80 1.74 18.30 -1.21
N GLY A 81 0.86 17.31 -1.17
CA GLY A 81 -0.10 17.08 -2.23
C GLY A 81 0.34 16.12 -3.35
N ALA A 82 1.30 15.24 -3.09
CA ALA A 82 1.81 14.34 -4.13
C ALA A 82 1.13 12.96 -4.15
N TYR A 83 0.85 12.39 -2.98
CA TYR A 83 0.32 11.03 -2.85
C TYR A 83 -0.31 10.78 -1.47
N THR A 84 -1.04 9.68 -1.36
CA THR A 84 -1.41 9.00 -0.12
C THR A 84 -0.85 7.57 -0.12
N HIS A 85 -0.96 6.86 1.00
CA HIS A 85 -0.49 5.47 1.11
C HIS A 85 -1.66 4.46 0.99
N MET A 86 -1.36 3.25 0.53
CA MET A 86 -2.29 2.13 0.53
C MET A 86 -1.56 0.81 0.70
N THR A 87 -1.94 0.02 1.68
CA THR A 87 -1.44 -1.35 1.86
C THR A 87 -2.16 -2.28 0.89
N ILE A 88 -1.39 -3.02 0.08
CA ILE A 88 -1.90 -4.00 -0.89
C ILE A 88 -1.12 -5.31 -0.75
N LEU A 89 -1.83 -6.43 -0.69
CA LEU A 89 -1.30 -7.79 -0.56
C LEU A 89 -1.74 -8.65 -1.75
N ALA A 90 -0.87 -9.53 -2.23
CA ALA A 90 -1.24 -10.54 -3.22
C ALA A 90 -1.85 -11.77 -2.52
N GLU A 91 -3.11 -12.08 -2.83
CA GLU A 91 -3.81 -13.26 -2.32
C GLU A 91 -3.33 -14.54 -3.01
N ASN A 92 -3.04 -14.44 -4.32
CA ASN A 92 -2.70 -15.56 -5.18
C ASN A 92 -1.70 -15.14 -6.28
N ASN A 93 -1.36 -16.06 -7.19
CA ASN A 93 -0.37 -15.80 -8.25
C ASN A 93 -0.82 -14.76 -9.28
N GLU A 94 -2.13 -14.64 -9.54
CA GLU A 94 -2.67 -13.58 -10.40
C GLU A 94 -2.49 -12.23 -9.70
N GLY A 95 -2.83 -12.15 -8.42
CA GLY A 95 -2.56 -11.00 -7.56
C GLY A 95 -1.09 -10.60 -7.58
N LEU A 96 -0.17 -11.56 -7.43
CA LEU A 96 1.27 -11.29 -7.46
C LEU A 96 1.72 -10.74 -8.81
N SER A 97 1.23 -11.31 -9.91
CA SER A 97 1.50 -10.80 -11.27
C SER A 97 0.98 -9.37 -11.44
N ASN A 98 -0.22 -9.09 -10.94
CA ASN A 98 -0.82 -7.77 -11.00
C ASN A 98 -0.09 -6.75 -10.11
N LEU A 99 0.35 -7.15 -8.91
CA LEU A 99 1.18 -6.34 -8.02
C LEU A 99 2.48 -5.89 -8.70
N PHE A 100 3.13 -6.79 -9.44
CA PHE A 100 4.35 -6.48 -10.19
C PHE A 100 4.08 -5.52 -11.36
N LYS A 101 2.96 -5.69 -12.08
CA LYS A 101 2.54 -4.74 -13.13
C LYS A 101 2.25 -3.37 -12.54
N LEU A 102 1.50 -3.31 -11.44
CA LEU A 102 1.18 -2.08 -10.72
C LEU A 102 2.45 -1.33 -10.31
N ALA A 103 3.40 -2.00 -9.64
CA ALA A 103 4.67 -1.39 -9.24
C ALA A 103 5.51 -0.90 -10.44
N SER A 104 5.52 -1.67 -11.53
CA SER A 104 6.21 -1.29 -12.76
C SER A 104 5.58 -0.04 -13.41
N LEU A 105 4.26 -0.03 -13.58
CA LEU A 105 3.53 1.09 -14.21
C LEU A 105 3.54 2.35 -13.33
N ALA A 106 3.50 2.18 -12.01
CA ALA A 106 3.71 3.29 -11.07
C ALA A 106 5.07 3.97 -11.27
N SER A 107 6.11 3.20 -11.60
CA SER A 107 7.46 3.70 -11.87
C SER A 107 7.62 4.27 -13.29
N LEU A 108 7.02 3.63 -14.29
CA LEU A 108 7.16 4.04 -15.69
C LEU A 108 6.29 5.24 -16.07
N GLU A 109 5.07 5.31 -15.51
CA GLU A 109 4.05 6.30 -15.90
C GLU A 109 3.76 7.29 -14.78
N GLY A 110 3.73 6.81 -13.53
CA GLY A 110 3.25 7.56 -12.37
C GLY A 110 4.33 8.28 -11.57
N PHE A 111 5.59 8.22 -12.01
CA PHE A 111 6.70 8.75 -11.22
C PHE A 111 6.66 10.28 -11.17
N TYR A 112 6.56 10.79 -9.94
CA TYR A 112 6.72 12.21 -9.65
C TYR A 112 7.88 12.40 -8.66
N TYR A 113 7.61 12.35 -7.36
CA TYR A 113 8.66 12.18 -6.32
C TYR A 113 8.82 10.73 -5.89
N LYS A 114 7.76 9.95 -6.08
CA LYS A 114 7.62 8.54 -5.77
C LYS A 114 6.88 7.86 -6.94
N PRO A 115 7.04 6.54 -7.14
CA PRO A 115 6.26 5.80 -8.13
C PRO A 115 4.81 5.69 -7.65
N ARG A 116 3.86 6.36 -8.32
CA ARG A 116 2.46 6.43 -7.88
C ARG A 116 1.54 5.59 -8.77
N MET A 117 0.62 4.88 -8.16
CA MET A 117 -0.56 4.32 -8.80
C MET A 117 -1.69 5.35 -8.80
N ASP A 118 -2.80 5.07 -9.48
CA ASP A 118 -4.07 5.79 -9.35
C ASP A 118 -5.23 4.80 -9.40
N ARG A 119 -6.46 5.30 -9.17
CA ARG A 119 -7.66 4.46 -9.17
C ARG A 119 -7.89 3.76 -10.50
N GLU A 120 -7.59 4.40 -11.63
CA GLU A 120 -7.71 3.78 -12.96
C GLU A 120 -6.84 2.52 -13.05
N LEU A 121 -5.58 2.64 -12.65
CA LEU A 121 -4.64 1.55 -12.68
C LEU A 121 -5.00 0.44 -11.68
N LEU A 122 -5.46 0.81 -10.48
CA LEU A 122 -5.93 -0.14 -9.46
C LEU A 122 -7.15 -0.92 -9.96
N THR A 123 -8.15 -0.25 -10.54
CA THR A 123 -9.32 -0.92 -11.15
C THR A 123 -8.92 -1.93 -12.22
N LYS A 124 -7.91 -1.62 -13.02
CA LYS A 124 -7.47 -2.50 -14.11
C LYS A 124 -6.76 -3.77 -13.62
N TYR A 125 -6.09 -3.70 -12.46
CA TYR A 125 -5.21 -4.77 -11.97
C TYR A 125 -5.56 -5.22 -10.53
N SER A 126 -6.81 -5.04 -10.08
CA SER A 126 -7.23 -5.42 -8.72
C SER A 126 -7.44 -6.91 -8.51
N ALA A 127 -7.61 -7.70 -9.58
CA ALA A 127 -7.86 -9.13 -9.48
C ALA A 127 -6.75 -9.86 -8.70
N GLY A 128 -7.15 -10.64 -7.69
CA GLY A 128 -6.26 -11.38 -6.79
C GLY A 128 -5.53 -10.53 -5.75
N LEU A 129 -5.89 -9.26 -5.58
CA LEU A 129 -5.32 -8.36 -4.58
C LEU A 129 -6.28 -8.14 -3.41
N ILE A 130 -5.71 -8.08 -2.21
CA ILE A 130 -6.36 -7.58 -1.00
C ILE A 130 -5.78 -6.20 -0.71
N ALA A 131 -6.63 -5.22 -0.40
CA ALA A 131 -6.20 -3.90 0.02
C ALA A 131 -6.83 -3.50 1.36
N THR A 132 -6.28 -2.46 1.97
CA THR A 132 -6.80 -1.94 3.23
C THR A 132 -7.11 -0.44 3.13
N SER A 133 -7.73 0.11 4.17
CA SER A 133 -7.90 1.55 4.32
C SER A 133 -6.58 2.34 4.46
N GLY A 134 -5.45 1.63 4.60
CA GLY A 134 -4.11 2.19 4.66
C GLY A 134 -3.76 2.83 6.01
N CYS A 135 -2.55 3.36 6.05
CA CYS A 135 -1.98 3.94 7.26
C CYS A 135 -2.46 5.36 7.55
N VAL A 136 -1.84 6.03 8.53
CA VAL A 136 -2.15 7.45 8.84
C VAL A 136 -2.01 8.34 7.60
N ALA A 137 -1.08 8.03 6.68
CA ALA A 137 -0.89 8.73 5.41
C ALA A 137 -1.82 8.24 4.28
N GLY A 138 -2.76 7.33 4.56
CA GLY A 138 -3.75 6.83 3.61
C GLY A 138 -4.92 7.77 3.41
N GLU A 139 -5.55 7.71 2.23
CA GLU A 139 -6.61 8.65 1.83
C GLU A 139 -7.74 8.74 2.87
N ILE A 140 -8.23 7.59 3.35
CA ILE A 140 -9.38 7.54 4.26
C ILE A 140 -9.03 8.22 5.59
N GLN A 141 -7.86 7.94 6.14
CA GLN A 141 -7.41 8.52 7.41
C GLN A 141 -7.12 10.02 7.28
N THR A 142 -6.51 10.45 6.17
CA THR A 142 -6.33 11.87 5.84
C THR A 142 -7.68 12.60 5.81
N ARG A 143 -8.68 12.05 5.11
CA ARG A 143 -10.04 12.62 5.07
C ARG A 143 -10.69 12.71 6.45
N LEU A 144 -10.57 11.66 7.26
CA LEU A 144 -11.11 11.66 8.62
C LEU A 144 -10.47 12.73 9.51
N ARG A 145 -9.14 12.89 9.49
CA ARG A 145 -8.44 13.91 10.28
C ARG A 145 -8.85 15.34 9.92
N MET A 146 -9.17 15.58 8.65
CA MET A 146 -9.67 16.87 8.18
C MET A 146 -11.17 17.10 8.47
N GLY A 147 -11.86 16.16 9.13
CA GLY A 147 -13.30 16.23 9.38
C GLY A 147 -14.19 15.93 8.17
N ALA A 148 -13.61 15.47 7.07
CA ALA A 148 -14.28 15.16 5.80
C ALA A 148 -14.84 13.73 5.80
N TYR A 149 -15.81 13.46 6.69
CA TYR A 149 -16.33 12.11 6.93
C TYR A 149 -17.01 11.48 5.70
N GLU A 150 -17.84 12.25 5.00
CA GLU A 150 -18.56 11.73 3.82
C GLU A 150 -17.58 11.38 2.68
N GLU A 151 -16.53 12.18 2.50
CA GLU A 151 -15.45 11.90 1.56
C GLU A 151 -14.64 10.67 1.97
N ALA A 152 -14.33 10.51 3.26
CA ALA A 152 -13.66 9.31 3.77
C ALA A 152 -14.49 8.05 3.50
N ARG A 153 -15.79 8.11 3.79
CA ARG A 153 -16.74 7.02 3.54
C ARG A 153 -16.86 6.71 2.05
N SER A 154 -16.93 7.74 1.21
CA SER A 154 -16.97 7.57 -0.24
C SER A 154 -15.69 6.92 -0.77
N ALA A 155 -14.51 7.34 -0.29
CA ALA A 155 -13.24 6.75 -0.68
C ALA A 155 -13.16 5.26 -0.29
N ALA A 156 -13.57 4.92 0.94
CA ALA A 156 -13.66 3.54 1.39
C ALA A 156 -14.61 2.70 0.53
N ALA A 157 -15.77 3.25 0.16
CA ALA A 157 -16.72 2.58 -0.72
C ALA A 157 -16.13 2.33 -2.12
N THR A 158 -15.46 3.33 -2.70
CA THR A 158 -14.79 3.21 -4.00
C THR A 158 -13.70 2.14 -3.97
N TYR A 159 -12.84 2.10 -2.95
CA TYR A 159 -11.82 1.07 -2.87
C TYR A 159 -12.41 -0.33 -2.64
N ARG A 160 -13.45 -0.44 -1.81
CA ARG A 160 -14.19 -1.70 -1.67
C ARG A 160 -14.80 -2.17 -2.99
N GLU A 161 -15.27 -1.28 -3.85
CA GLU A 161 -15.76 -1.63 -5.18
C GLU A 161 -14.63 -2.10 -6.10
N ILE A 162 -13.47 -1.45 -6.05
CA ILE A 162 -12.29 -1.79 -6.87
C ILE A 162 -11.74 -3.19 -6.54
N PHE A 163 -11.53 -3.47 -5.25
CA PHE A 163 -10.90 -4.72 -4.81
C PHE A 163 -11.91 -5.86 -4.59
N GLY A 164 -13.17 -5.51 -4.34
CA GLY A 164 -14.24 -6.45 -4.03
C GLY A 164 -14.58 -6.48 -2.53
N PRO A 165 -15.80 -6.90 -2.19
CA PRO A 165 -16.34 -6.84 -0.84
C PRO A 165 -15.57 -7.66 0.19
N ASP A 166 -14.91 -8.74 -0.24
CA ASP A 166 -14.16 -9.68 0.60
C ASP A 166 -12.65 -9.39 0.62
N ASN A 167 -12.21 -8.36 -0.12
CA ASN A 167 -10.80 -8.04 -0.36
C ASN A 167 -10.43 -6.61 0.04
N PHE A 168 -11.32 -5.90 0.73
CA PHE A 168 -11.05 -4.58 1.28
C PHE A 168 -11.31 -4.54 2.79
N TYR A 169 -10.27 -4.26 3.56
CA TYR A 169 -10.31 -4.31 5.02
C TYR A 169 -10.06 -2.94 5.64
N ILE A 170 -10.64 -2.69 6.81
CA ILE A 170 -10.28 -1.51 7.61
C ILE A 170 -9.00 -1.82 8.38
N GLU A 171 -7.94 -1.07 8.09
CA GLU A 171 -6.67 -1.16 8.80
C GLU A 171 -6.74 -0.34 10.08
N LEU A 172 -6.43 -1.00 11.19
CA LEU A 172 -6.37 -0.40 12.52
C LEU A 172 -4.93 -0.48 13.00
N MET A 173 -4.37 0.66 13.41
CA MET A 173 -3.08 0.73 14.07
C MET A 173 -3.17 1.64 15.28
N ASP A 174 -2.50 1.23 16.35
CA ASP A 174 -2.41 1.97 17.60
C ASP A 174 -0.94 1.99 18.03
N HIS A 175 -0.41 3.20 18.21
CA HIS A 175 0.95 3.44 18.64
C HIS A 175 1.01 4.31 19.92
N GLY A 176 -0.14 4.61 20.55
CA GLY A 176 -0.26 5.47 21.75
C GLY A 176 -1.03 6.77 21.54
#